data_AF-K2DNJ9-F1
#
_entry.id   AF-K2DNJ9-F1
#
_cell.length_a   1.000
_cell.length_b   1.000
_cell.length_c   1.000
_cell.angle_alpha   90.00
_cell.angle_beta   90.00
_cell.angle_gamma   90.00
#
_symmetry.space_group_name_H-M   'P 1'
#
loop_
_entity.id
_entity.type
_entity.pdbx_description
1 polymer ?
#
loop_
_entity_poly.entity_id
_entity_poly.type
_entity_poly.pdbx_seq_one_letter_code
_entity_poly.pdbx_strand_id
1 'polypeptide(L)'
;ARMQHLPLLAKAYSFAQKQLNGFSDPEVYIKELQNQILDFIATNPPRWGVNWASTMDVSIRIINWLLAYDLFTAFGAKFDDSFSKIFFNSVYEHGNHISNHLEWHPKYRNNHYLSNIVGLLFVAAYLPSTKKTNSWLIFSTKELINEIKLQFHEDGSNFEASTCYHRLSSEFAIYATALILGLSAEKRQALRNNGSKFSRYSEKSKIMFHPLPNSNDESPFPDWYFDRLEKMVEFTQKITKPDGHIPQIGDNDSGRLVKLFPIYRKMEVKTAKENYLNLSTFSELQDQDNYWMEDFLDHSNMVSAFCGLFIHSDYDNFGVNDEEKLFIRALSRGTKVNITNSSSVIIKPGITDKSSSEDWQNCDLLLSRYSPSEIITNIHFDNSINSDSLDYFSYSDFGLFICKSKEFYLSIRCGSVGQRGNGGHAHNDQLSIELFVNGKNIIADPGSYLYSPLVNRRNEYRSVFSHFAPHIMSKEPSDLTKGIFSLNDPKAEVLYFGKKGFVGCHEGYGFKVYRRITITDFDIIISDYSQKNELDKEVYTPMLFSPAYGIVQNIKFDLHHFQK
;
A
#
# COMPACT_ATOMS: atom_id res chain seq x y z
N ALA A 1 10.26 -3.83 15.88
CA ALA A 1 10.09 -2.88 17.00
C ALA A 1 9.38 -1.57 16.59
N ARG A 2 8.29 -1.64 15.81
CA ARG A 2 7.53 -0.45 15.36
C ARG A 2 6.53 0.07 16.40
N MET A 3 6.22 -0.73 17.42
CA MET A 3 5.32 -0.39 18.54
C MET A 3 3.93 0.12 18.11
N GLN A 4 3.38 -0.47 17.05
CA GLN A 4 2.11 -0.05 16.46
C GLN A 4 0.88 -0.37 17.32
N HIS A 5 1.07 -1.16 18.38
CA HIS A 5 0.04 -1.48 19.36
C HIS A 5 -0.15 -0.39 20.42
N LEU A 6 0.79 0.55 20.59
CA LEU A 6 0.69 1.58 21.64
C LEU A 6 -0.52 2.53 21.47
N PRO A 7 -0.89 2.98 20.25
CA PRO A 7 -2.13 3.74 20.08
C PRO A 7 -3.40 2.95 20.45
N LEU A 8 -3.42 1.64 20.21
CA LEU A 8 -4.51 0.76 20.65
C LEU A 8 -4.56 0.64 22.18
N LEU A 9 -3.38 0.60 22.83
CA LEU A 9 -3.29 0.64 24.29
C LEU A 9 -3.91 1.93 24.86
N ALA A 10 -3.74 3.07 24.17
CA ALA A 10 -4.38 4.33 24.54
C ALA A 10 -5.91 4.26 24.42
N LYS A 11 -6.43 3.54 23.42
CA LYS A 11 -7.87 3.27 23.28
C LYS A 11 -8.38 2.40 24.44
N ALA A 12 -7.63 1.36 24.81
CA ALA A 12 -7.96 0.53 25.97
C ALA A 12 -7.97 1.34 27.27
N TYR A 13 -7.02 2.26 27.45
CA TYR A 13 -7.04 3.23 28.56
C TYR A 13 -8.31 4.10 28.56
N SER A 14 -8.73 4.61 27.41
CA SER A 14 -9.98 5.38 27.27
C SER A 14 -11.21 4.56 27.70
N PHE A 15 -11.25 3.29 27.33
CA PHE A 15 -12.33 2.37 27.70
C PHE A 15 -12.32 2.02 29.19
N ALA A 16 -11.14 1.83 29.78
CA ALA A 16 -10.97 1.68 31.22
C ALA A 16 -11.44 2.92 31.98
N GLN A 17 -11.08 4.13 31.53
CA GLN A 17 -11.54 5.40 32.12
C GLN A 17 -13.06 5.53 32.11
N LYS A 18 -13.72 5.01 31.07
CA LYS A 18 -15.18 4.96 30.94
C LYS A 18 -15.82 3.79 31.68
N GLN A 19 -15.05 2.98 32.41
CA GLN A 19 -15.51 1.81 33.16
C GLN A 19 -16.27 0.81 32.29
N LEU A 20 -15.83 0.61 31.04
CA LEU A 20 -16.40 -0.42 30.18
C LEU A 20 -16.01 -1.81 30.69
N ASN A 21 -16.94 -2.76 30.61
CA ASN A 21 -16.71 -4.14 31.04
C ASN A 21 -15.55 -4.78 30.25
N GLY A 22 -14.74 -5.58 30.95
CA GLY A 22 -13.61 -6.31 30.35
C GLY A 22 -12.29 -5.54 30.29
N PHE A 23 -12.22 -4.33 30.85
CA PHE A 23 -10.99 -3.54 30.96
C PHE A 23 -10.51 -3.48 32.42
N SER A 24 -9.20 -3.46 32.60
CA SER A 24 -8.54 -3.31 33.91
C SER A 24 -8.64 -1.88 34.43
N ASP A 25 -8.14 -1.63 35.64
CA ASP A 25 -7.98 -0.28 36.18
C ASP A 25 -7.18 0.62 35.19
N PRO A 26 -7.59 1.87 34.93
CA PRO A 26 -6.89 2.77 34.00
C PRO A 26 -5.38 2.92 34.27
N GLU A 27 -4.97 2.86 35.54
CA GLU A 27 -3.58 2.99 35.95
C GLU A 27 -2.69 1.86 35.41
N VAL A 28 -3.27 0.67 35.17
CA VAL A 28 -2.55 -0.47 34.56
C VAL A 28 -2.04 -0.09 33.17
N TYR A 29 -2.87 0.57 32.37
CA TYR A 29 -2.52 0.95 30.99
C TYR A 29 -1.49 2.08 30.95
N ILE A 30 -1.56 3.04 31.89
CA ILE A 30 -0.55 4.10 32.02
C ILE A 30 0.82 3.49 32.35
N LYS A 31 0.86 2.61 33.36
CA LYS A 31 2.09 1.90 33.75
C LYS A 31 2.62 1.03 32.62
N GLU A 32 1.75 0.34 31.89
CA GLU A 32 2.16 -0.51 30.78
C GLU A 32 2.81 0.30 29.65
N LEU A 33 2.24 1.46 29.28
CA LEU A 33 2.86 2.38 28.34
C LEU A 33 4.25 2.82 28.81
N GLN A 34 4.36 3.26 30.07
CA GLN A 34 5.63 3.72 30.64
C GLN A 34 6.66 2.59 30.66
N ASN A 35 6.28 1.41 31.13
CA ASN A 35 7.16 0.24 31.23
C ASN A 35 7.70 -0.18 29.87
N GLN A 36 6.85 -0.32 28.85
CA GLN A 36 7.30 -0.73 27.51
C GLN A 36 8.25 0.29 26.87
N ILE A 37 7.98 1.59 27.05
CA ILE A 37 8.86 2.65 26.54
C ILE A 37 10.18 2.67 27.30
N LEU A 38 10.15 2.65 28.63
CA LEU A 38 11.35 2.69 29.46
C LEU A 38 12.23 1.45 29.26
N ASP A 39 11.61 0.27 29.18
CA ASP A 39 12.31 -0.98 28.88
C ASP A 39 12.99 -0.92 27.51
N PHE A 40 12.28 -0.44 26.48
CA PHE A 40 12.89 -0.27 25.17
C PHE A 40 14.07 0.69 25.19
N ILE A 41 13.95 1.84 25.86
CA ILE A 41 15.05 2.81 26.00
C ILE A 41 16.25 2.19 26.70
N ALA A 42 16.02 1.44 27.77
CA ALA A 42 17.08 0.82 28.57
C ALA A 42 17.79 -0.32 27.81
N THR A 43 17.06 -1.12 27.05
CA THR A 43 17.57 -2.33 26.39
C THR A 43 18.01 -2.10 24.94
N ASN A 44 17.66 -0.96 24.33
CA ASN A 44 17.97 -0.63 22.94
C ASN A 44 18.62 0.76 22.83
N PRO A 45 19.89 0.90 23.26
CA PRO A 45 20.57 2.20 23.25
C PRO A 45 20.62 2.80 21.83
N PRO A 46 20.42 4.13 21.69
CA PRO A 46 20.38 4.78 20.38
C PRO A 46 21.57 4.46 19.47
N ARG A 47 21.27 4.11 18.21
CA ARG A 47 22.24 3.74 17.16
C ARG A 47 22.96 2.40 17.40
N TRP A 48 22.44 1.55 18.28
CA TRP A 48 23.02 0.23 18.54
C TRP A 48 21.99 -0.88 18.36
N GLY A 49 22.40 -1.98 17.73
CA GLY A 49 21.58 -3.18 17.55
C GLY A 49 20.50 -3.05 16.46
N VAL A 50 19.75 -4.15 16.28
CA VAL A 50 18.79 -4.32 15.18
C VAL A 50 17.65 -3.29 15.20
N ASN A 51 17.26 -2.80 16.38
CA ASN A 51 16.14 -1.85 16.55
C ASN A 51 16.48 -0.41 16.12
N TRP A 52 17.75 -0.15 15.77
CA TRP A 52 18.25 1.09 15.20
C TRP A 52 18.92 0.89 13.83
N ALA A 53 18.82 -0.30 13.23
CA ALA A 53 19.47 -0.62 11.96
C ALA A 53 18.71 -0.09 10.74
N SER A 54 17.37 -0.17 10.75
CA SER A 54 16.52 0.40 9.71
C SER A 54 15.91 1.72 10.20
N THR A 55 16.22 2.82 9.51
CA THR A 55 15.72 4.15 9.86
C THR A 55 14.21 4.24 9.68
N MET A 56 13.62 3.52 8.72
CA MET A 56 12.17 3.37 8.55
C MET A 56 11.51 2.84 9.83
N ASP A 57 12.07 1.81 10.45
CA ASP A 57 11.53 1.26 11.71
C ASP A 57 11.67 2.24 12.87
N VAL A 58 12.77 3.00 12.92
CA VAL A 58 12.99 4.07 13.91
C VAL A 58 11.94 5.18 13.75
N SER A 59 11.66 5.57 12.51
CA SER A 59 10.64 6.56 12.16
C SER A 59 9.23 6.12 12.55
N ILE A 60 8.82 4.91 12.16
CA ILE A 60 7.47 4.40 12.47
C ILE A 60 7.31 4.26 13.98
N ARG A 61 8.33 3.75 14.68
CA ARG A 61 8.31 3.62 16.14
C ARG A 61 8.07 4.96 16.83
N ILE A 62 8.84 5.99 16.48
CA ILE A 62 8.71 7.27 17.16
C ILE A 62 7.36 7.93 16.89
N ILE A 63 6.80 7.78 15.69
CA ILE A 63 5.44 8.26 15.40
C ILE A 63 4.42 7.57 16.33
N ASN A 64 4.47 6.25 16.46
CA ASN A 64 3.53 5.51 17.32
C ASN A 64 3.69 5.87 18.81
N TRP A 65 4.90 6.18 19.29
CA TRP A 65 5.14 6.68 20.65
C TRP A 65 4.49 8.03 20.88
N LEU A 66 4.71 8.98 19.97
CA LEU A 66 4.19 10.34 20.07
C LEU A 66 2.66 10.34 20.05
N LEU A 67 2.05 9.58 19.14
CA LEU A 67 0.60 9.45 19.07
C LEU A 67 0.01 8.78 20.30
N ALA A 68 0.64 7.72 20.81
CA ALA A 68 0.18 7.09 22.05
C ALA A 68 0.24 8.06 23.23
N TYR A 69 1.36 8.78 23.41
CA TYR A 69 1.50 9.78 24.47
C TYR A 69 0.39 10.84 24.41
N ASP A 70 0.13 11.38 23.22
CA ASP A 70 -0.93 12.39 23.02
C ASP A 70 -2.32 11.82 23.29
N LEU A 71 -2.62 10.61 22.81
CA LEU A 71 -3.92 9.97 23.03
C LEU A 71 -4.16 9.69 24.52
N PHE A 72 -3.17 9.14 25.23
CA PHE A 72 -3.26 8.94 26.68
C PHE A 72 -3.52 10.27 27.41
N THR A 73 -2.77 11.31 27.06
CA THR A 73 -2.93 12.66 27.65
C THR A 73 -4.32 13.22 27.34
N ALA A 74 -4.80 13.10 26.11
CA ALA A 74 -6.13 13.55 25.68
C ALA A 74 -7.25 12.79 26.41
N PHE A 75 -7.03 11.54 26.79
CA PHE A 75 -7.93 10.74 27.62
C PHE A 75 -7.73 10.95 29.13
N GLY A 76 -6.93 11.95 29.53
CA GLY A 76 -6.79 12.38 30.91
C GLY A 76 -5.65 11.74 31.70
N ALA A 77 -4.77 10.96 31.05
CA ALA A 77 -3.57 10.43 31.71
C ALA A 77 -2.64 11.57 32.12
N LYS A 78 -1.92 11.37 33.22
CA LYS A 78 -0.88 12.28 33.69
C LYS A 78 0.43 11.51 33.80
N PHE A 79 1.47 12.04 33.20
CA PHE A 79 2.81 11.50 33.29
C PHE A 79 3.66 12.39 34.20
N ASP A 80 4.47 11.78 35.06
CA ASP A 80 5.38 12.53 35.92
C ASP A 80 6.57 13.11 35.13
N ASP A 81 7.25 14.07 35.76
CA ASP A 81 8.39 14.78 35.16
C ASP A 81 9.58 13.86 34.88
N SER A 82 9.76 12.80 35.67
CA SER A 82 10.88 11.87 35.53
C SER A 82 10.74 11.06 34.24
N PHE A 83 9.58 10.45 34.04
CA PHE A 83 9.23 9.75 32.80
C PHE A 83 9.27 10.70 31.61
N SER A 84 8.62 11.86 31.73
CA SER A 84 8.54 12.84 30.63
C SER A 84 9.93 13.25 30.17
N LYS A 85 10.86 13.53 31.09
CA LYS A 85 12.25 13.87 30.75
C LYS A 85 12.95 12.77 29.96
N ILE A 86 12.81 11.51 30.37
CA ILE A 86 13.41 10.35 29.68
C ILE A 86 12.78 10.18 28.29
N PHE A 87 11.45 10.28 28.21
CA PHE A 87 10.69 10.19 26.96
C PHE A 87 11.15 11.23 25.94
N PHE A 88 11.14 12.52 26.31
CA PHE A 88 11.51 13.61 25.40
C PHE A 88 13.00 13.56 24.99
N ASN A 89 13.90 13.12 25.87
CA ASN A 89 15.29 12.86 25.49
C ASN A 89 15.37 11.76 24.41
N SER A 90 14.61 10.68 24.57
CA SER A 90 14.55 9.61 23.56
C SER A 90 13.94 10.11 22.24
N VAL A 91 12.88 10.93 22.28
CA VAL A 91 12.31 11.56 21.07
C VAL A 91 13.36 12.36 20.32
N TYR A 92 14.18 13.15 21.03
CA TYR A 92 15.29 13.87 20.42
C TYR A 92 16.34 12.92 19.82
N GLU A 93 16.70 11.84 20.50
CA GLU A 93 17.67 10.85 19.98
C GLU A 93 17.15 10.11 18.75
N HIS A 94 15.84 9.85 18.65
CA HIS A 94 15.22 9.32 17.44
C HIS A 94 15.35 10.31 16.28
N GLY A 95 14.97 11.58 16.48
CA GLY A 95 15.15 12.62 15.45
C GLY A 95 16.61 12.80 15.04
N ASN A 96 17.53 12.75 16.01
CA ASN A 96 18.96 12.85 15.77
C ASN A 96 19.47 11.65 14.96
N HIS A 97 19.03 10.42 15.27
CA HIS A 97 19.37 9.25 14.47
C HIS A 97 18.85 9.39 13.03
N ILE A 98 17.55 9.65 12.85
CA ILE A 98 16.91 9.75 11.54
C ILE A 98 17.61 10.81 10.68
N SER A 99 17.90 11.98 11.25
CA SER A 99 18.58 13.06 10.55
C SER A 99 19.97 12.72 10.02
N ASN A 100 20.66 11.75 10.64
CA ASN A 100 22.02 11.34 10.28
C ASN A 100 22.07 10.03 9.48
N HIS A 101 20.94 9.31 9.34
CA HIS A 101 20.86 7.99 8.71
C HIS A 101 19.71 7.90 7.72
N LEU A 102 19.48 8.97 6.96
CA LEU A 102 18.49 8.97 5.89
C LEU A 102 18.81 7.85 4.88
N GLU A 103 17.83 6.99 4.58
CA GLU A 103 17.87 5.93 3.57
C GLU A 103 17.73 6.52 2.15
N TRP A 104 18.42 7.63 1.90
CA TRP A 104 18.42 8.36 0.64
C TRP A 104 19.39 7.75 -0.37
N HIS A 105 18.97 7.66 -1.63
CA HIS A 105 19.81 7.25 -2.74
C HIS A 105 19.51 8.11 -3.98
N PRO A 106 20.49 8.51 -4.83
CA PRO A 106 20.19 9.36 -5.99
C PRO A 106 19.18 8.74 -6.97
N LYS A 107 19.13 7.40 -7.04
CA LYS A 107 18.29 6.66 -8.01
C LYS A 107 17.21 5.78 -7.38
N TYR A 108 17.43 5.26 -6.18
CA TYR A 108 16.66 4.14 -5.59
C TYR A 108 15.97 4.53 -4.28
N ARG A 109 15.49 5.78 -4.18
CA ARG A 109 14.59 6.18 -3.08
C ARG A 109 13.30 5.41 -3.20
N ASN A 110 12.69 5.07 -2.07
CA ASN A 110 11.44 4.33 -1.96
C ASN A 110 10.72 4.71 -0.65
N ASN A 111 9.72 3.92 -0.26
CA ASN A 111 8.96 4.10 0.97
C ASN A 111 9.82 4.19 2.25
N HIS A 112 11.03 3.63 2.29
CA HIS A 112 11.94 3.79 3.44
C HIS A 112 12.33 5.25 3.64
N TYR A 113 12.80 5.91 2.56
CA TYR A 113 13.18 7.32 2.64
C TYR A 113 11.99 8.22 2.95
N LEU A 114 10.82 7.93 2.38
CA LEU A 114 9.57 8.63 2.70
C LEU A 114 9.23 8.48 4.20
N SER A 115 9.36 7.28 4.77
CA SER A 115 9.21 7.05 6.21
C SER A 115 10.22 7.85 7.04
N ASN A 116 11.48 7.97 6.60
CA ASN A 116 12.48 8.80 7.30
C ASN A 116 12.03 10.25 7.39
N ILE A 117 11.57 10.81 6.26
CA ILE A 117 11.06 12.19 6.16
C ILE A 117 9.91 12.40 7.13
N VAL A 118 8.92 11.50 7.12
CA VAL A 118 7.72 11.61 7.96
C VAL A 118 8.05 11.40 9.44
N GLY A 119 8.89 10.45 9.80
CA GLY A 119 9.33 10.29 11.20
C GLY A 119 10.05 11.53 11.73
N LEU A 120 10.94 12.12 10.93
CA LEU A 120 11.64 13.34 11.30
C LEU A 120 10.70 14.56 11.39
N LEU A 121 9.67 14.62 10.53
CA LEU A 121 8.62 15.64 10.57
C LEU A 121 7.86 15.59 11.91
N PHE A 122 7.39 14.40 12.32
CA PHE A 122 6.68 14.21 13.58
C PHE A 122 7.55 14.62 14.77
N VAL A 123 8.81 14.19 14.82
CA VAL A 123 9.75 14.59 15.87
C VAL A 123 9.93 16.11 15.93
N ALA A 124 10.13 16.76 14.78
CA ALA A 124 10.36 18.19 14.70
C ALA A 124 9.13 19.05 15.04
N ALA A 125 7.94 18.54 14.72
CA ALA A 125 6.66 19.14 15.10
C ALA A 125 6.43 19.04 16.61
N TYR A 126 6.81 17.91 17.22
CA TYR A 126 6.59 17.61 18.64
C TYR A 126 7.55 18.33 19.60
N LEU A 127 8.84 18.39 19.24
CA LEU A 127 9.86 19.00 20.10
C LEU A 127 9.79 20.54 20.09
N PRO A 128 10.28 21.23 21.13
CA PRO A 128 10.39 22.70 21.14
C PRO A 128 11.18 23.24 19.95
N SER A 129 10.85 24.47 19.52
CA SER A 129 11.56 25.10 18.39
C SER A 129 12.96 25.52 18.79
N THR A 130 13.93 24.99 18.07
CA THR A 130 15.36 25.34 18.15
C THR A 130 15.87 25.48 16.73
N LYS A 131 17.07 26.04 16.55
CA LYS A 131 17.69 26.07 15.21
C LYS A 131 17.79 24.68 14.56
N LYS A 132 18.01 23.63 15.36
CA LYS A 132 18.14 22.25 14.89
C LYS A 132 16.79 21.60 14.59
N THR A 133 15.82 21.67 15.49
CA THR A 133 14.48 21.10 15.25
C THR A 133 13.73 21.85 14.16
N ASN A 134 13.94 23.17 14.01
CA ASN A 134 13.39 23.91 12.89
C ASN A 134 14.02 23.49 11.55
N SER A 135 15.30 23.13 11.52
CA SER A 135 15.93 22.65 10.29
C SER A 135 15.40 21.28 9.87
N TRP A 136 15.11 20.41 10.84
CA TRP A 136 14.41 19.14 10.63
C TRP A 136 13.02 19.36 10.03
N LEU A 137 12.23 20.27 10.63
CA LEU A 137 10.88 20.60 10.16
C LEU A 137 10.87 21.12 8.72
N ILE A 138 11.76 22.08 8.41
CA ILE A 138 11.88 22.68 7.07
C ILE A 138 12.30 21.62 6.06
N PHE A 139 13.31 20.80 6.38
CA PHE A 139 13.78 19.74 5.50
C PHE A 139 12.68 18.74 5.20
N SER A 140 12.03 18.18 6.24
CA SER A 140 11.03 17.15 6.04
C SER A 140 9.82 17.66 5.26
N THR A 141 9.41 18.92 5.46
CA THR A 141 8.31 19.52 4.70
C THR A 141 8.65 19.64 3.20
N LYS A 142 9.88 20.07 2.87
CA LYS A 142 10.33 20.15 1.47
C LYS A 142 10.45 18.79 0.83
N GLU A 143 11.11 17.86 1.51
CA GLU A 143 11.34 16.53 0.97
C GLU A 143 10.05 15.74 0.84
N LEU A 144 9.05 15.96 1.70
CA LEU A 144 7.72 15.39 1.50
C LEU A 144 7.15 15.81 0.14
N ILE A 145 7.16 17.10 -0.19
CA ILE A 145 6.66 17.60 -1.48
C ILE A 145 7.44 16.95 -2.65
N ASN A 146 8.78 16.88 -2.52
CA ASN A 146 9.64 16.29 -3.54
C ASN A 146 9.38 14.78 -3.72
N GLU A 147 9.26 14.03 -2.63
CA GLU A 147 9.03 12.59 -2.69
C GLU A 147 7.62 12.24 -3.13
N ILE A 148 6.59 13.04 -2.81
CA ILE A 148 5.25 12.83 -3.38
C ILE A 148 5.27 13.02 -4.90
N LYS A 149 6.01 14.02 -5.41
CA LYS A 149 6.19 14.18 -6.87
C LYS A 149 6.99 13.02 -7.49
N LEU A 150 7.93 12.45 -6.74
CA LEU A 150 8.86 11.43 -7.22
C LEU A 150 8.28 10.02 -7.22
N GLN A 151 7.56 9.67 -6.16
CA GLN A 151 7.15 8.30 -5.83
C GLN A 151 5.71 8.00 -6.26
N PHE A 152 4.96 9.00 -6.72
CA PHE A 152 3.60 8.80 -7.23
C PHE A 152 3.46 9.36 -8.63
N HIS A 153 2.85 8.59 -9.51
CA HIS A 153 2.55 8.93 -10.90
C HIS A 153 1.41 9.95 -11.01
N GLU A 154 1.23 10.54 -12.19
CA GLU A 154 0.20 11.58 -12.39
C GLU A 154 -1.23 11.08 -12.21
N ASP A 155 -1.43 9.78 -12.29
CA ASP A 155 -2.66 9.04 -12.00
C ASP A 155 -2.80 8.65 -10.51
N GLY A 156 -1.85 9.05 -9.66
CA GLY A 156 -1.84 8.78 -8.21
C GLY A 156 -1.29 7.42 -7.81
N SER A 157 -0.99 6.52 -8.75
CA SER A 157 -0.42 5.21 -8.46
C SER A 157 1.03 5.34 -7.92
N ASN A 158 1.45 4.43 -7.05
CA ASN A 158 2.80 4.47 -6.47
C ASN A 158 3.80 3.75 -7.37
N PHE A 159 4.99 4.35 -7.55
CA PHE A 159 6.03 3.89 -8.47
C PHE A 159 6.68 2.55 -8.09
N GLU A 160 6.41 2.01 -6.90
CA GLU A 160 6.94 0.70 -6.47
C GLU A 160 6.19 -0.48 -7.08
N ALA A 161 5.10 -0.21 -7.81
CA ALA A 161 4.29 -1.20 -8.50
C ALA A 161 3.80 -2.34 -7.58
N SER A 162 3.51 -2.01 -6.31
CA SER A 162 2.82 -2.89 -5.35
C SER A 162 1.63 -2.18 -4.72
N THR A 163 0.51 -2.89 -4.63
CA THR A 163 -0.75 -2.36 -4.08
C THR A 163 -0.66 -2.12 -2.57
N CYS A 164 0.07 -2.97 -1.84
CA CYS A 164 0.28 -2.80 -0.40
C CYS A 164 1.28 -1.68 -0.08
N TYR A 165 2.34 -1.52 -0.87
CA TYR A 165 3.28 -0.41 -0.71
C TYR A 165 2.69 0.94 -1.15
N HIS A 166 1.74 0.93 -2.10
CA HIS A 166 0.92 2.09 -2.39
C HIS A 166 0.19 2.56 -1.12
N ARG A 167 -0.54 1.67 -0.42
CA ARG A 167 -1.22 2.02 0.84
C ARG A 167 -0.27 2.63 1.85
N LEU A 168 0.83 1.95 2.15
CA LEU A 168 1.79 2.41 3.16
C LEU A 168 2.32 3.82 2.83
N SER A 169 2.69 4.05 1.56
CA SER A 169 3.20 5.34 1.10
C SER A 169 2.14 6.43 1.13
N SER A 170 0.89 6.09 0.81
CA SER A 170 -0.24 7.02 0.90
C SER A 170 -0.60 7.38 2.34
N GLU A 171 -0.50 6.43 3.28
CA GLU A 171 -0.64 6.72 4.72
C GLU A 171 0.42 7.73 5.18
N PHE A 172 1.69 7.54 4.80
CA PHE A 172 2.75 8.51 5.06
C PHE A 172 2.41 9.89 4.52
N ALA A 173 1.93 9.97 3.28
CA ALA A 173 1.55 11.22 2.64
C ALA A 173 0.43 11.92 3.43
N ILE A 174 -0.71 11.25 3.63
CA ILE A 174 -1.92 11.81 4.27
C ILE A 174 -1.62 12.29 5.70
N TYR A 175 -0.98 11.45 6.52
CA TYR A 175 -0.68 11.80 7.92
C TYR A 175 0.30 12.98 8.01
N ALA A 176 1.32 13.00 7.15
CA ALA A 176 2.30 14.09 7.13
C ALA A 176 1.67 15.41 6.66
N THR A 177 0.81 15.37 5.64
CA THR A 177 0.05 16.54 5.17
C THR A 177 -0.86 17.07 6.27
N ALA A 178 -1.62 16.19 6.93
CA ALA A 178 -2.49 16.57 8.04
C ALA A 178 -1.70 17.24 9.18
N LEU A 179 -0.57 16.64 9.60
CA LEU A 179 0.29 17.21 10.63
C LEU A 179 0.82 18.60 10.23
N ILE A 180 1.28 18.79 8.99
CA ILE A 180 1.80 20.08 8.50
C ILE A 180 0.72 21.16 8.53
N LEU A 181 -0.49 20.83 8.10
CA LEU A 181 -1.63 21.75 8.16
C LEU A 181 -2.03 22.05 9.61
N GLY A 182 -1.89 21.09 10.51
CA GLY A 182 -2.12 21.23 11.96
C GLY A 182 -0.99 21.86 12.77
N LEU A 183 0.11 22.31 12.17
CA LEU A 183 1.24 22.89 12.91
C LEU A 183 0.83 24.14 13.70
N SER A 184 1.45 24.33 14.87
CA SER A 184 1.28 25.55 15.68
C SER A 184 1.78 26.80 14.96
N ALA A 185 1.32 27.99 15.37
CA ALA A 185 1.76 29.25 14.78
C ALA A 185 3.29 29.44 14.81
N GLU A 186 3.92 29.05 15.92
CA GLU A 186 5.39 29.06 16.09
C GLU A 186 6.09 28.19 15.03
N LYS A 187 5.59 26.97 14.80
CA LYS A 187 6.14 26.03 13.82
C LYS A 187 5.90 26.49 12.38
N ARG A 188 4.72 27.05 12.10
CA ARG A 188 4.41 27.69 10.80
C ARG A 188 5.35 28.87 10.53
N GLN A 189 5.66 29.68 11.54
CA GLN A 189 6.64 30.77 11.40
C GLN A 189 8.05 30.22 11.14
N ALA A 190 8.45 29.14 11.82
CA ALA A 190 9.74 28.49 11.56
C ALA A 190 9.87 28.02 10.10
N LEU A 191 8.81 27.45 9.51
CA LEU A 191 8.77 27.07 8.09
C LEU A 191 9.00 28.27 7.16
N ARG A 192 8.39 29.42 7.45
CA ARG A 192 8.57 30.66 6.65
C ARG A 192 9.99 31.21 6.75
N ASN A 193 10.63 31.07 7.92
CA ASN A 193 11.93 31.69 8.19
C ASN A 193 13.13 31.02 7.48
N ASN A 194 12.94 29.92 6.72
CA ASN A 194 13.80 29.37 5.64
C ASN A 194 15.35 29.34 5.89
N GLY A 195 15.79 29.36 7.15
CA GLY A 195 17.15 29.77 7.52
C GLY A 195 18.16 28.67 7.84
N SER A 196 18.04 27.46 7.27
CA SER A 196 18.98 26.39 7.63
C SER A 196 19.30 25.41 6.50
N LYS A 197 20.60 25.26 6.19
CA LYS A 197 21.13 24.05 5.54
C LYS A 197 21.05 22.91 6.56
N PHE A 198 20.19 21.94 6.29
CA PHE A 198 20.06 20.75 7.12
C PHE A 198 20.90 19.58 6.60
N SER A 199 20.86 19.33 5.29
CA SER A 199 21.53 18.20 4.64
C SER A 199 22.19 18.63 3.33
N ARG A 200 23.28 17.95 2.94
CA ARG A 200 23.92 18.13 1.62
C ARG A 200 22.99 17.76 0.46
N TYR A 201 21.96 16.98 0.74
CA TYR A 201 20.97 16.51 -0.23
C TYR A 201 19.72 17.40 -0.31
N SER A 202 19.57 18.36 0.62
CA SER A 202 18.43 19.28 0.63
C SER A 202 18.55 20.27 -0.53
N GLU A 203 17.46 20.44 -1.27
CA GLU A 203 17.35 21.53 -2.22
C GLU A 203 17.45 22.89 -1.50
N LYS A 204 18.13 23.86 -2.14
CA LYS A 204 18.32 25.21 -1.59
C LYS A 204 17.09 26.11 -1.77
N SER A 205 16.09 25.66 -2.52
CA SER A 205 14.85 26.37 -2.80
C SER A 205 14.12 26.71 -1.50
N LYS A 206 13.45 27.87 -1.46
CA LYS A 206 12.62 28.28 -0.31
C LYS A 206 11.30 27.52 -0.36
N ILE A 207 10.70 27.24 0.80
CA ILE A 207 9.30 26.77 0.85
C ILE A 207 8.44 27.94 0.37
N MET A 208 7.71 27.70 -0.71
CA MET A 208 6.67 28.60 -1.19
C MET A 208 5.38 28.27 -0.45
N PHE A 209 4.65 29.31 -0.05
CA PHE A 209 3.31 29.16 0.51
C PHE A 209 2.29 29.46 -0.59
N HIS A 210 1.26 28.64 -0.62
CA HIS A 210 0.19 28.65 -1.61
C HIS A 210 -1.15 28.79 -0.88
N PRO A 211 -2.16 29.45 -1.49
CA PRO A 211 -3.51 29.41 -0.96
C PRO A 211 -3.97 27.95 -0.78
N LEU A 212 -4.55 27.63 0.38
CA LEU A 212 -5.18 26.34 0.59
C LEU A 212 -6.48 26.31 -0.24
N PRO A 213 -6.78 25.22 -0.98
CA PRO A 213 -7.98 25.13 -1.81
C PRO A 213 -9.26 25.50 -1.05
N ASN A 214 -9.95 26.52 -1.56
CA ASN A 214 -11.19 27.09 -1.00
C ASN A 214 -11.12 27.49 0.48
N SER A 215 -9.95 27.96 0.93
CA SER A 215 -9.75 28.59 2.24
C SER A 215 -8.97 29.90 2.10
N ASN A 216 -9.11 30.77 3.11
CA ASN A 216 -8.27 31.97 3.25
C ASN A 216 -6.90 31.65 3.87
N ASP A 217 -6.68 30.40 4.28
CA ASP A 217 -5.41 29.94 4.82
C ASP A 217 -4.38 29.66 3.71
N GLU A 218 -3.11 29.67 4.07
CA GLU A 218 -2.02 29.23 3.20
C GLU A 218 -1.41 27.92 3.70
N SER A 219 -0.86 27.13 2.79
CA SER A 219 -0.10 25.92 3.09
C SER A 219 1.20 25.89 2.30
N PRO A 220 2.19 25.07 2.71
CA PRO A 220 3.41 24.89 1.92
C PRO A 220 3.19 24.02 0.67
N PHE A 221 1.97 23.51 0.46
CA PHE A 221 1.66 22.56 -0.60
C PHE A 221 1.09 23.28 -1.83
N PRO A 222 1.64 23.04 -3.03
CA PRO A 222 1.07 23.54 -4.28
C PRO A 222 -0.20 22.76 -4.67
N ASP A 223 -1.05 23.32 -5.53
CA ASP A 223 -2.33 22.69 -5.93
C ASP A 223 -2.18 21.25 -6.44
N TRP A 224 -1.19 21.00 -7.31
CA TRP A 224 -0.94 19.65 -7.85
C TRP A 224 -0.70 18.59 -6.78
N TYR A 225 -0.22 18.99 -5.60
CA TYR A 225 0.05 18.09 -4.49
C TYR A 225 -1.26 17.54 -3.91
N PHE A 226 -2.27 18.40 -3.74
CA PHE A 226 -3.59 17.98 -3.28
C PHE A 226 -4.29 17.10 -4.33
N ASP A 227 -4.19 17.45 -5.61
CA ASP A 227 -4.69 16.61 -6.71
C ASP A 227 -4.01 15.22 -6.70
N ARG A 228 -2.71 15.16 -6.40
CA ARG A 228 -1.97 13.90 -6.29
C ARG A 228 -2.50 13.03 -5.15
N LEU A 229 -2.77 13.63 -3.98
CA LEU A 229 -3.31 12.90 -2.82
C LEU A 229 -4.70 12.32 -3.13
N GLU A 230 -5.56 13.09 -3.79
CA GLU A 230 -6.88 12.62 -4.22
C GLU A 230 -6.75 11.40 -5.14
N LYS A 231 -5.90 11.48 -6.15
CA LYS A 231 -5.67 10.39 -7.10
C LYS A 231 -5.08 9.13 -6.46
N MET A 232 -4.30 9.25 -5.39
CA MET A 232 -3.84 8.06 -4.64
C MET A 232 -5.02 7.28 -4.07
N VAL A 233 -6.00 7.99 -3.51
CA VAL A 233 -7.18 7.37 -2.90
C VAL A 233 -8.12 6.85 -3.97
N GLU A 234 -8.30 7.60 -5.05
CA GLU A 234 -9.02 7.14 -6.23
C GLU A 234 -8.43 5.82 -6.76
N PHE A 235 -7.11 5.73 -6.94
CA PHE A 235 -6.43 4.48 -7.35
C PHE A 235 -6.86 3.31 -6.46
N THR A 236 -6.75 3.44 -5.14
CA THR A 236 -7.16 2.38 -4.21
C THR A 236 -8.63 1.99 -4.38
N GLN A 237 -9.54 2.96 -4.53
CA GLN A 237 -10.96 2.66 -4.74
C GLN A 237 -11.22 1.95 -6.08
N LYS A 238 -10.57 2.39 -7.17
CA LYS A 238 -10.76 1.80 -8.50
C LYS A 238 -10.17 0.40 -8.59
N ILE A 239 -9.06 0.12 -7.91
CA ILE A 239 -8.51 -1.24 -7.88
C ILE A 239 -9.27 -2.20 -6.96
N THR A 240 -10.02 -1.71 -5.98
CA THR A 240 -10.69 -2.56 -5.00
C THR A 240 -11.76 -3.43 -5.66
N LYS A 241 -11.73 -4.72 -5.32
CA LYS A 241 -12.66 -5.76 -5.75
C LYS A 241 -14.04 -5.58 -5.10
N PRO A 242 -15.11 -6.18 -5.65
CA PRO A 242 -16.45 -6.07 -5.05
C PRO A 242 -16.57 -6.64 -3.63
N ASP A 243 -15.68 -7.54 -3.22
CA ASP A 243 -15.61 -8.08 -1.85
C ASP A 243 -14.87 -7.16 -0.85
N GLY A 244 -14.42 -5.98 -1.29
CA GLY A 244 -13.72 -4.99 -0.46
C GLY A 244 -12.21 -5.18 -0.39
N HIS A 245 -11.66 -6.25 -1.01
CA HIS A 245 -10.23 -6.50 -1.02
C HIS A 245 -9.52 -5.87 -2.21
N ILE A 246 -8.29 -5.44 -2.00
CA ILE A 246 -7.38 -5.08 -3.11
C ILE A 246 -6.86 -6.34 -3.83
N PRO A 247 -6.50 -6.24 -5.12
CA PRO A 247 -5.72 -7.27 -5.79
C PRO A 247 -4.30 -7.29 -5.21
N GLN A 248 -3.74 -8.48 -5.03
CA GLN A 248 -2.36 -8.63 -4.59
C GLN A 248 -1.44 -8.52 -5.80
N ILE A 249 -0.86 -7.34 -6.00
CA ILE A 249 0.17 -7.11 -7.01
C ILE A 249 1.48 -6.79 -6.29
N GLY A 250 2.52 -7.55 -6.64
CA GLY A 250 3.81 -7.45 -6.01
C GLY A 250 3.79 -7.82 -4.53
N ASP A 251 4.66 -7.17 -3.77
CA ASP A 251 4.87 -7.54 -2.37
C ASP A 251 3.80 -7.02 -1.39
N ASN A 252 3.43 -7.84 -0.41
CA ASN A 252 2.62 -7.51 0.78
C ASN A 252 3.36 -7.90 2.06
N ASP A 253 3.98 -6.91 2.72
CA ASP A 253 4.65 -7.08 4.02
C ASP A 253 3.75 -6.71 5.21
N SER A 254 2.47 -6.46 4.97
CA SER A 254 1.52 -5.99 6.00
C SER A 254 1.94 -4.67 6.67
N GLY A 255 2.78 -3.88 5.99
CA GLY A 255 3.23 -2.57 6.40
C GLY A 255 2.08 -1.59 6.60
N ARG A 256 2.15 -0.86 7.71
CA ARG A 256 1.26 0.24 8.10
C ARG A 256 2.09 1.35 8.73
N LEU A 257 1.65 2.59 8.64
CA LEU A 257 2.23 3.67 9.44
C LEU A 257 1.74 3.58 10.90
N VAL A 258 0.43 3.66 11.10
CA VAL A 258 -0.22 3.60 12.41
C VAL A 258 -1.45 2.70 12.31
N LYS A 259 -1.72 1.91 13.36
CA LYS A 259 -2.89 1.03 13.45
C LYS A 259 -3.87 1.56 14.51
N LEU A 260 -4.61 2.62 14.21
CA LEU A 260 -5.61 3.17 15.14
C LEU A 260 -6.87 2.31 15.18
N PHE A 261 -7.37 1.94 13.99
CA PHE A 261 -8.60 1.17 13.82
C PHE A 261 -8.40 0.02 12.83
N PRO A 262 -7.47 -0.93 13.11
CA PRO A 262 -7.28 -2.09 12.26
C PRO A 262 -8.59 -2.87 12.11
N ILE A 263 -8.80 -3.42 10.92
CA ILE A 263 -10.00 -4.15 10.56
C ILE A 263 -9.76 -5.60 10.92
N TYR A 264 -10.67 -6.18 11.72
CA TYR A 264 -10.55 -7.57 12.15
C TYR A 264 -11.73 -8.40 11.66
N ARG A 265 -11.42 -9.61 11.20
CA ARG A 265 -12.38 -10.68 10.99
C ARG A 265 -12.42 -11.57 12.22
N LYS A 266 -13.61 -11.69 12.81
CA LYS A 266 -13.86 -12.57 13.95
C LYS A 266 -14.17 -13.98 13.44
N MET A 267 -13.57 -14.99 14.05
CA MET A 267 -13.90 -16.40 13.83
C MET A 267 -13.66 -17.22 15.11
N GLU A 268 -14.10 -18.47 15.14
CA GLU A 268 -13.71 -19.41 16.19
C GLU A 268 -12.24 -19.82 16.00
N VAL A 269 -11.53 -20.07 17.10
CA VAL A 269 -10.15 -20.59 17.06
C VAL A 269 -10.08 -21.88 16.26
N LYS A 270 -11.08 -22.76 16.37
CA LYS A 270 -11.18 -23.97 15.54
C LYS A 270 -11.13 -23.65 14.04
N THR A 271 -11.97 -22.72 13.59
CA THR A 271 -12.00 -22.25 12.21
C THR A 271 -10.68 -21.61 11.80
N ALA A 272 -10.03 -20.87 12.70
CA ALA A 272 -8.71 -20.28 12.43
C ALA A 272 -7.63 -21.36 12.23
N LYS A 273 -7.63 -22.43 13.03
CA LYS A 273 -6.71 -23.58 12.88
C LYS A 273 -6.92 -24.33 11.56
N GLU A 274 -8.18 -24.47 11.15
CA GLU A 274 -8.55 -25.09 9.87
C GLU A 274 -8.13 -24.21 8.68
N ASN A 275 -8.31 -22.89 8.79
CA ASN A 275 -8.06 -21.93 7.72
C ASN A 275 -6.60 -21.52 7.56
N TYR A 276 -5.80 -21.49 8.63
CA TYR A 276 -4.44 -20.95 8.59
C TYR A 276 -3.40 -21.99 9.02
N LEU A 277 -2.48 -22.31 8.10
CA LEU A 277 -1.46 -23.34 8.32
C LEU A 277 -0.59 -23.02 9.54
N ASN A 278 -0.27 -21.74 9.73
CA ASN A 278 0.52 -21.24 10.86
C ASN A 278 -0.19 -21.34 12.22
N LEU A 279 -1.50 -21.61 12.24
CA LEU A 279 -2.28 -21.80 13.47
C LEU A 279 -2.62 -23.26 13.75
N SER A 280 -2.28 -24.19 12.85
CA SER A 280 -2.64 -25.62 12.99
C SER A 280 -2.24 -26.27 14.33
N THR A 281 -1.17 -25.77 14.97
CA THR A 281 -0.68 -26.26 16.28
C THR A 281 -0.94 -25.28 17.43
N PHE A 282 -1.73 -24.22 17.21
CA PHE A 282 -2.01 -23.20 18.23
C PHE A 282 -2.82 -23.81 19.39
N SER A 283 -2.48 -23.48 20.64
CA SER A 283 -3.12 -24.08 21.83
C SER A 283 -3.30 -23.11 23.00
N GLU A 284 -2.98 -21.82 22.82
CA GLU A 284 -3.13 -20.82 23.89
C GLU A 284 -4.60 -20.46 24.16
N LEU A 285 -5.49 -20.66 23.18
CA LEU A 285 -6.95 -20.49 23.32
C LEU A 285 -7.69 -21.80 23.01
N GLN A 286 -8.88 -21.94 23.60
CA GLN A 286 -9.78 -23.06 23.34
C GLN A 286 -10.44 -22.91 21.96
N ASP A 287 -10.86 -24.02 21.38
CA ASP A 287 -11.41 -24.06 20.02
C ASP A 287 -12.65 -23.17 19.82
N GLN A 288 -13.48 -23.05 20.85
CA GLN A 288 -14.68 -22.19 20.88
C GLN A 288 -14.39 -20.70 21.18
N ASP A 289 -13.16 -20.35 21.53
CA ASP A 289 -12.82 -18.97 21.83
C ASP A 289 -12.78 -18.13 20.55
N ASN A 290 -12.87 -16.81 20.73
CA ASN A 290 -12.81 -15.86 19.61
C ASN A 290 -11.36 -15.66 19.15
N TYR A 291 -11.13 -15.85 17.86
CA TYR A 291 -9.91 -15.45 17.16
C TYR A 291 -10.18 -14.22 16.29
N TRP A 292 -9.30 -13.22 16.37
CA TRP A 292 -9.42 -11.97 15.61
C TRP A 292 -8.26 -11.87 14.62
N MET A 293 -8.58 -11.99 13.34
CA MET A 293 -7.62 -11.91 12.25
C MET A 293 -7.63 -10.52 11.63
N GLU A 294 -6.50 -9.82 11.62
CA GLU A 294 -6.41 -8.52 10.94
C GLU A 294 -6.53 -8.72 9.42
N ASP A 295 -7.37 -7.90 8.79
CA ASP A 295 -7.62 -7.92 7.36
C ASP A 295 -6.70 -6.92 6.65
N PHE A 296 -5.58 -7.43 6.12
CA PHE A 296 -4.54 -6.60 5.51
C PHE A 296 -4.82 -6.22 4.06
N LEU A 297 -5.83 -6.82 3.41
CA LEU A 297 -6.21 -6.50 2.04
C LEU A 297 -7.34 -5.46 1.98
N ASP A 298 -7.91 -5.11 3.14
CA ASP A 298 -8.85 -4.01 3.26
C ASP A 298 -8.09 -2.68 3.45
N HIS A 299 -8.25 -1.77 2.49
CA HIS A 299 -7.56 -0.48 2.48
C HIS A 299 -8.48 0.70 2.88
N SER A 300 -9.69 0.44 3.39
CA SER A 300 -10.67 1.46 3.76
C SER A 300 -10.16 2.43 4.82
N ASN A 301 -9.28 2.01 5.72
CA ASN A 301 -8.65 2.90 6.70
C ASN A 301 -7.83 4.03 6.06
N MET A 302 -7.10 3.74 4.99
CA MET A 302 -6.34 4.76 4.27
C MET A 302 -7.29 5.77 3.59
N VAL A 303 -8.39 5.29 3.01
CA VAL A 303 -9.47 6.13 2.45
C VAL A 303 -10.13 6.97 3.55
N SER A 304 -10.33 6.39 4.74
CA SER A 304 -10.90 7.06 5.90
C SER A 304 -10.01 8.20 6.39
N ALA A 305 -8.70 7.97 6.44
CA ALA A 305 -7.73 9.00 6.79
C ALA A 305 -7.80 10.18 5.82
N PHE A 306 -7.87 9.93 4.50
CA PHE A 306 -8.06 10.98 3.51
C PHE A 306 -9.35 11.78 3.72
N CYS A 307 -10.49 11.10 3.96
CA CYS A 307 -11.76 11.77 4.24
C CYS A 307 -11.77 12.62 5.51
N GLY A 308 -10.82 12.39 6.44
CA GLY A 308 -10.61 13.26 7.59
C GLY A 308 -10.09 14.65 7.20
N LEU A 309 -9.31 14.72 6.12
CA LEU A 309 -8.65 15.92 5.62
C LEU A 309 -9.40 16.58 4.47
N PHE A 310 -10.03 15.81 3.58
CA PHE A 310 -10.71 16.31 2.38
C PHE A 310 -12.23 16.30 2.54
N ILE A 311 -12.90 17.31 1.96
CA ILE A 311 -14.36 17.34 1.83
C ILE A 311 -14.71 16.77 0.45
N HIS A 312 -15.17 15.53 0.38
CA HIS A 312 -15.60 14.95 -0.89
C HIS A 312 -16.66 13.87 -0.67
N SER A 313 -17.82 14.03 -1.32
CA SER A 313 -19.03 13.21 -1.10
C SER A 313 -18.87 11.76 -1.54
N ASP A 314 -18.07 11.51 -2.59
CA ASP A 314 -18.06 10.21 -3.25
C ASP A 314 -17.28 9.12 -2.48
N TYR A 315 -16.53 9.50 -1.45
CA TYR A 315 -15.71 8.58 -0.68
C TYR A 315 -16.44 7.97 0.53
N ASP A 316 -17.60 8.49 0.92
CA ASP A 316 -18.35 8.03 2.09
C ASP A 316 -18.90 6.60 1.94
N ASN A 317 -19.06 6.10 0.71
CA ASN A 317 -19.57 4.74 0.42
C ASN A 317 -18.52 3.62 0.53
N PHE A 318 -17.24 3.94 0.81
CA PHE A 318 -16.13 2.97 0.85
C PHE A 318 -15.94 2.30 2.22
N GLY A 319 -16.99 2.13 3.02
CA GLY A 319 -16.88 1.53 4.37
C GLY A 319 -16.02 2.36 5.33
N VAL A 320 -16.07 3.69 5.18
CA VAL A 320 -15.18 4.61 5.88
C VAL A 320 -15.39 4.60 7.40
N ASN A 321 -14.31 4.53 8.15
CA ASN A 321 -14.29 4.60 9.61
C ASN A 321 -14.29 6.07 10.09
N ASP A 322 -15.33 6.46 10.83
CA ASP A 322 -15.47 7.80 11.39
C ASP A 322 -14.42 8.15 12.44
N GLU A 323 -13.91 7.17 13.20
CA GLU A 323 -12.87 7.39 14.20
C GLU A 323 -11.53 7.78 13.52
N GLU A 324 -11.17 7.13 12.42
CA GLU A 324 -9.97 7.44 11.63
C GLU A 324 -10.09 8.85 10.99
N LYS A 325 -11.26 9.17 10.42
CA LYS A 325 -11.59 10.51 9.93
C LYS A 325 -11.39 11.57 11.01
N LEU A 326 -11.94 11.33 12.20
CA LEU A 326 -11.87 12.25 13.33
C LEU A 326 -10.44 12.44 13.82
N PHE A 327 -9.65 11.38 13.84
CA PHE A 327 -8.24 11.46 14.21
C PHE A 327 -7.47 12.37 13.25
N ILE A 328 -7.59 12.17 11.93
CA ILE A 328 -6.91 13.02 10.95
C ILE A 328 -7.39 14.47 11.04
N ARG A 329 -8.68 14.70 11.27
CA ARG A 329 -9.22 16.04 11.49
C ARG A 329 -8.65 16.71 12.74
N ALA A 330 -8.44 15.96 13.82
CA ALA A 330 -7.79 16.47 15.02
C ALA A 330 -6.32 16.80 14.74
N LEU A 331 -5.60 15.91 14.04
CA LEU A 331 -4.21 16.09 13.64
C LEU A 331 -4.01 17.34 12.76
N SER A 332 -4.97 17.64 11.87
CA SER A 332 -4.98 18.86 11.05
C SER A 332 -5.54 20.10 11.74
N ARG A 333 -5.88 20.03 13.04
CA ARG A 333 -6.57 21.10 13.80
C ARG A 333 -7.85 21.60 13.13
N GLY A 334 -8.59 20.69 12.52
CA GLY A 334 -9.85 20.98 11.84
C GLY A 334 -9.69 21.56 10.45
N THR A 335 -8.47 21.74 9.94
CA THR A 335 -8.25 22.14 8.55
C THR A 335 -8.86 21.11 7.61
N LYS A 336 -9.64 21.60 6.65
CA LYS A 336 -10.26 20.81 5.60
C LYS A 336 -9.81 21.34 4.25
N VAL A 337 -9.43 20.44 3.35
CA VAL A 337 -9.12 20.75 1.97
C VAL A 337 -10.37 20.49 1.15
N ASN A 338 -10.82 21.51 0.43
CA ASN A 338 -11.97 21.39 -0.47
C ASN A 338 -11.47 21.61 -1.90
N ILE A 339 -11.44 20.56 -2.70
CA ILE A 339 -11.05 20.66 -4.09
C ILE A 339 -12.35 20.78 -4.91
N THR A 340 -12.76 22.02 -5.24
CA THR A 340 -13.97 22.26 -6.07
C THR A 340 -13.70 22.20 -7.58
N ASN A 341 -12.42 22.22 -7.97
CA ASN A 341 -11.96 22.35 -9.36
C ASN A 341 -11.01 21.23 -9.80
N SER A 342 -10.84 20.19 -8.99
CA SER A 342 -10.59 18.88 -9.57
C SER A 342 -11.89 18.66 -10.29
N SER A 343 -11.85 18.92 -11.59
CA SER A 343 -12.81 18.25 -12.42
C SER A 343 -12.67 16.81 -11.93
N SER A 344 -13.75 16.26 -11.39
CA SER A 344 -14.12 14.92 -11.75
C SER A 344 -14.22 14.93 -13.29
N VAL A 345 -13.10 15.16 -13.98
CA VAL A 345 -12.68 14.31 -15.05
C VAL A 345 -12.81 13.00 -14.35
N ILE A 346 -13.96 12.38 -14.59
CA ILE A 346 -14.05 10.96 -14.63
C ILE A 346 -12.78 10.60 -15.38
N ILE A 347 -11.71 10.29 -14.65
CA ILE A 347 -10.67 9.49 -15.22
C ILE A 347 -11.50 8.24 -15.47
N LYS A 348 -11.98 8.09 -16.71
CA LYS A 348 -12.24 6.79 -17.28
C LYS A 348 -10.83 6.34 -17.57
N PRO A 349 -10.14 5.67 -16.64
CA PRO A 349 -8.78 5.30 -16.93
C PRO A 349 -8.94 4.20 -17.99
N GLY A 350 -8.33 4.32 -19.17
CA GLY A 350 -8.46 3.27 -20.18
C GLY A 350 -9.68 3.41 -21.09
N ILE A 351 -9.58 4.36 -22.00
CA ILE A 351 -9.31 3.97 -23.37
C ILE A 351 -7.82 4.24 -23.49
N THR A 352 -6.96 3.22 -23.37
CA THR A 352 -5.56 3.42 -23.77
C THR A 352 -5.58 4.02 -25.17
N ASP A 353 -4.56 4.81 -25.57
CA ASP A 353 -4.47 5.30 -26.97
C ASP A 353 -4.71 4.16 -27.97
N LYS A 354 -4.37 2.94 -27.56
CA LYS A 354 -4.67 1.68 -28.22
C LYS A 354 -5.95 1.02 -27.70
N SER A 355 -7.12 1.48 -28.10
CA SER A 355 -8.40 0.84 -27.71
C SER A 355 -9.51 0.99 -28.75
N SER A 356 -9.16 1.52 -29.92
CA SER A 356 -10.05 1.63 -31.05
C SER A 356 -10.36 0.25 -31.65
N SER A 357 -11.41 0.19 -32.47
CA SER A 357 -11.70 -1.02 -33.26
C SER A 357 -10.56 -1.39 -34.20
N GLU A 358 -9.80 -0.40 -34.70
CA GLU A 358 -8.64 -0.60 -35.57
C GLU A 358 -7.48 -1.23 -34.79
N ASP A 359 -7.20 -0.77 -33.57
CA ASP A 359 -6.17 -1.37 -32.70
C ASP A 359 -6.44 -2.85 -32.45
N TRP A 360 -7.71 -3.20 -32.21
CA TRP A 360 -8.11 -4.60 -32.06
C TRP A 360 -7.85 -5.41 -33.34
N GLN A 361 -8.24 -4.89 -34.50
CA GLN A 361 -8.01 -5.57 -35.79
C GLN A 361 -6.52 -5.73 -36.09
N ASN A 362 -5.70 -4.73 -35.76
CA ASN A 362 -4.26 -4.79 -35.86
C ASN A 362 -3.68 -5.89 -34.96
N CYS A 363 -4.22 -6.05 -33.74
CA CYS A 363 -3.86 -7.17 -32.87
C CYS A 363 -4.26 -8.53 -33.47
N ASP A 364 -5.47 -8.67 -34.03
CA ASP A 364 -5.90 -9.91 -34.68
C ASP A 364 -4.97 -10.30 -35.85
N LEU A 365 -4.60 -9.33 -36.69
CA LEU A 365 -3.64 -9.54 -37.79
C LEU A 365 -2.26 -9.94 -37.28
N LEU A 366 -1.79 -9.33 -36.18
CA LEU A 366 -0.51 -9.67 -35.56
C LEU A 366 -0.53 -11.10 -35.01
N LEU A 367 -1.54 -11.45 -34.22
CA LEU A 367 -1.64 -12.73 -33.53
C LEU A 367 -1.90 -13.91 -34.49
N SER A 368 -2.56 -13.66 -35.63
CA SER A 368 -2.76 -14.66 -36.69
C SER A 368 -1.46 -15.29 -37.21
N ARG A 369 -0.32 -14.57 -37.08
CA ARG A 369 1.00 -15.07 -37.47
C ARG A 369 1.54 -16.14 -36.52
N TYR A 370 0.96 -16.23 -35.33
CA TYR A 370 1.38 -17.10 -34.24
C TYR A 370 0.31 -18.12 -33.84
N SER A 371 -0.78 -18.25 -34.60
CA SER A 371 -1.84 -19.24 -34.36
C SER A 371 -1.35 -20.68 -34.13
N PRO A 372 -0.28 -21.19 -34.77
CA PRO A 372 0.24 -22.52 -34.46
C PRO A 372 0.73 -22.70 -33.01
N SER A 373 0.99 -21.60 -32.30
CA SER A 373 1.39 -21.58 -30.88
C SER A 373 0.27 -21.26 -29.91
N GLU A 374 -0.96 -21.05 -30.41
CA GLU A 374 -2.07 -20.60 -29.58
C GLU A 374 -2.47 -21.66 -28.54
N ILE A 375 -2.57 -21.22 -27.29
CA ILE A 375 -3.19 -21.98 -26.20
C ILE A 375 -4.40 -21.18 -25.74
N ILE A 376 -5.56 -21.82 -25.73
CA ILE A 376 -6.83 -21.20 -25.33
C ILE A 376 -7.25 -21.77 -23.98
N THR A 377 -7.56 -20.89 -23.03
CA THR A 377 -8.26 -21.23 -21.79
C THR A 377 -9.59 -20.51 -21.79
N ASN A 378 -10.69 -21.25 -21.59
CA ASN A 378 -12.02 -20.67 -21.43
C ASN A 378 -12.48 -20.78 -19.98
N ILE A 379 -13.03 -19.69 -19.45
CA ILE A 379 -13.63 -19.63 -18.11
C ILE A 379 -15.09 -19.24 -18.27
N HIS A 380 -15.98 -20.22 -18.08
CA HIS A 380 -17.42 -20.03 -18.18
C HIS A 380 -18.03 -19.58 -16.85
N PHE A 381 -19.08 -18.75 -16.92
CA PHE A 381 -19.86 -18.29 -15.78
C PHE A 381 -21.34 -18.63 -15.98
N ASP A 382 -21.97 -19.19 -14.95
CA ASP A 382 -23.38 -19.58 -15.02
C ASP A 382 -24.34 -18.38 -15.16
N ASN A 383 -23.96 -17.23 -14.61
CA ASN A 383 -24.77 -16.02 -14.65
C ASN A 383 -24.09 -14.94 -15.50
N SER A 384 -24.90 -14.23 -16.27
CA SER A 384 -24.44 -13.12 -17.11
C SER A 384 -23.81 -12.01 -16.29
N ILE A 385 -22.65 -11.51 -16.74
CA ILE A 385 -21.97 -10.37 -16.13
C ILE A 385 -22.36 -9.01 -16.73
N ASN A 386 -23.23 -9.02 -17.76
CA ASN A 386 -23.59 -7.84 -18.56
C ASN A 386 -22.35 -7.03 -19.00
N SER A 387 -21.58 -7.59 -19.94
CA SER A 387 -20.26 -7.08 -20.33
C SER A 387 -20.27 -5.62 -20.84
N ASP A 388 -21.41 -5.13 -21.34
CA ASP A 388 -21.60 -3.74 -21.77
C ASP A 388 -21.62 -2.71 -20.62
N SER A 389 -21.86 -3.17 -19.40
CA SER A 389 -21.94 -2.35 -18.18
C SER A 389 -20.63 -2.25 -17.41
N LEU A 390 -19.56 -2.89 -17.90
CA LEU A 390 -18.28 -2.90 -17.23
C LEU A 390 -17.60 -1.53 -17.29
N ASP A 391 -17.07 -1.09 -16.16
CA ASP A 391 -16.16 0.03 -16.07
C ASP A 391 -14.72 -0.43 -16.33
N TYR A 392 -13.93 0.41 -17.00
CA TYR A 392 -12.54 0.13 -17.35
C TYR A 392 -11.64 1.16 -16.67
N PHE A 393 -10.52 0.70 -16.10
CA PHE A 393 -9.49 1.49 -15.40
C PHE A 393 -8.08 1.05 -15.82
N SER A 394 -7.35 1.91 -16.53
CA SER A 394 -5.93 1.80 -16.90
C SER A 394 -5.02 2.67 -16.02
N TYR A 395 -4.07 2.04 -15.35
CA TYR A 395 -2.95 2.69 -14.65
C TYR A 395 -1.64 2.24 -15.29
N SER A 396 -1.34 2.79 -16.47
CA SER A 396 -0.26 2.31 -17.34
C SER A 396 1.13 2.42 -16.73
N ASP A 397 1.36 3.47 -15.94
CA ASP A 397 2.64 3.70 -15.25
C ASP A 397 2.88 2.63 -14.16
N PHE A 398 1.84 2.29 -13.40
CA PHE A 398 1.86 1.15 -12.48
C PHE A 398 1.89 -0.18 -13.23
N GLY A 399 1.28 -0.23 -14.41
CA GLY A 399 1.05 -1.41 -15.24
C GLY A 399 -0.08 -2.30 -14.74
N LEU A 400 -1.19 -1.70 -14.32
CA LEU A 400 -2.39 -2.41 -13.85
C LEU A 400 -3.64 -1.95 -14.61
N PHE A 401 -4.38 -2.91 -15.13
CA PHE A 401 -5.57 -2.69 -15.96
C PHE A 401 -6.73 -3.44 -15.35
N ILE A 402 -7.85 -2.77 -15.12
CA ILE A 402 -8.99 -3.30 -14.39
C ILE A 402 -10.24 -3.13 -15.23
N CYS A 403 -11.03 -4.18 -15.30
CA CYS A 403 -12.37 -4.16 -15.84
C CYS A 403 -13.32 -4.69 -14.76
N LYS A 404 -14.31 -3.91 -14.33
CA LYS A 404 -15.17 -4.31 -13.21
C LYS A 404 -16.59 -3.77 -13.27
N SER A 405 -17.49 -4.49 -12.59
CA SER A 405 -18.82 -4.06 -12.18
C SER A 405 -19.05 -4.56 -10.74
N LYS A 406 -20.30 -4.58 -10.29
CA LYS A 406 -20.65 -5.17 -9.00
C LYS A 406 -20.45 -6.69 -8.96
N GLU A 407 -20.71 -7.37 -10.06
CA GLU A 407 -20.71 -8.84 -10.13
C GLU A 407 -19.45 -9.40 -10.79
N PHE A 408 -18.62 -8.54 -11.39
CA PHE A 408 -17.43 -8.96 -12.13
C PHE A 408 -16.24 -8.08 -11.79
N TYR A 409 -15.06 -8.68 -11.71
CA TYR A 409 -13.80 -7.97 -11.60
C TYR A 409 -12.69 -8.77 -12.26
N LEU A 410 -11.94 -8.11 -13.13
CA LEU A 410 -10.73 -8.62 -13.74
C LEU A 410 -9.63 -7.58 -13.57
N SER A 411 -8.51 -7.95 -12.95
CA SER A 411 -7.28 -7.16 -12.98
C SER A 411 -6.22 -7.86 -13.80
N ILE A 412 -5.48 -7.10 -14.61
CA ILE A 412 -4.43 -7.61 -15.49
C ILE A 412 -3.15 -6.84 -15.21
N ARG A 413 -2.07 -7.57 -14.99
CA ARG A 413 -0.72 -7.03 -14.80
C ARG A 413 -0.01 -6.88 -16.13
N CYS A 414 0.39 -5.67 -16.53
CA CYS A 414 1.19 -5.47 -17.74
C CYS A 414 1.90 -4.10 -17.72
N GLY A 415 3.19 -4.06 -17.37
CA GLY A 415 3.94 -2.79 -17.43
C GLY A 415 5.23 -2.83 -16.64
N SER A 416 5.65 -1.65 -16.15
CA SER A 416 6.94 -1.49 -15.45
C SER A 416 7.00 -2.32 -14.18
N VAL A 417 8.16 -2.93 -13.91
CA VAL A 417 8.47 -3.60 -12.62
C VAL A 417 8.64 -2.61 -11.44
N GLY A 418 8.36 -1.32 -11.65
CA GLY A 418 8.45 -0.31 -10.60
C GLY A 418 9.88 0.00 -10.18
N GLN A 419 10.03 0.91 -9.21
CA GLN A 419 11.30 1.40 -8.68
C GLN A 419 12.32 1.78 -9.78
N ARG A 420 11.83 2.32 -10.90
CA ARG A 420 12.63 2.72 -12.07
C ARG A 420 13.47 1.57 -12.64
N GLY A 421 12.85 0.38 -12.70
CA GLY A 421 13.45 -0.83 -13.26
C GLY A 421 14.26 -1.65 -12.25
N ASN A 422 14.24 -1.32 -10.95
CA ASN A 422 14.87 -2.18 -9.94
C ASN A 422 14.06 -3.44 -9.65
N GLY A 423 12.71 -3.35 -9.68
CA GLY A 423 11.86 -4.52 -9.44
C GLY A 423 11.91 -5.07 -8.02
N GLY A 424 12.09 -4.22 -7.00
CA GLY A 424 12.31 -4.69 -5.63
C GLY A 424 11.13 -5.41 -5.01
N HIS A 425 9.92 -4.98 -5.40
CA HIS A 425 8.65 -5.54 -4.93
C HIS A 425 7.85 -6.22 -6.05
N ALA A 426 8.42 -6.31 -7.25
CA ALA A 426 7.79 -6.93 -8.40
C ALA A 426 8.08 -8.43 -8.45
N HIS A 427 7.14 -9.16 -9.05
CA HIS A 427 7.22 -10.60 -9.28
C HIS A 427 7.30 -10.88 -10.79
N ASN A 428 7.51 -12.14 -11.18
CA ASN A 428 7.45 -12.57 -12.58
C ASN A 428 5.99 -12.74 -13.02
N ASP A 429 5.20 -11.68 -12.90
CA ASP A 429 3.73 -11.70 -12.95
C ASP A 429 3.14 -11.00 -14.18
N GLN A 430 3.95 -10.69 -15.19
CA GLN A 430 3.46 -10.01 -16.39
C GLN A 430 2.44 -10.86 -17.14
N LEU A 431 1.38 -10.20 -17.60
CA LEU A 431 0.17 -10.77 -18.18
C LEU A 431 -0.66 -11.61 -17.21
N SER A 432 -0.32 -11.66 -15.92
CA SER A 432 -1.14 -12.35 -14.92
C SER A 432 -2.47 -11.64 -14.67
N ILE A 433 -3.44 -12.40 -14.15
CA ILE A 433 -4.76 -11.87 -13.80
C ILE A 433 -5.21 -12.27 -12.39
N GLU A 434 -6.04 -11.44 -11.78
CA GLU A 434 -7.02 -11.88 -10.78
C GLU A 434 -8.42 -11.76 -11.36
N LEU A 435 -9.30 -12.69 -11.01
CA LEU A 435 -10.66 -12.79 -11.52
C LEU A 435 -11.62 -13.07 -10.37
N PHE A 436 -12.61 -12.19 -10.20
CA PHE A 436 -13.74 -12.36 -9.29
C PHE A 436 -15.05 -12.28 -10.05
N VAL A 437 -15.94 -13.23 -9.82
CA VAL A 437 -17.23 -13.32 -10.51
C VAL A 437 -18.31 -13.79 -9.54
N ASN A 438 -19.45 -13.08 -9.53
CA ASN A 438 -20.66 -13.42 -8.77
C ASN A 438 -20.39 -13.79 -7.30
N GLY A 439 -19.58 -12.99 -6.60
CA GLY A 439 -19.29 -13.19 -5.18
C GLY A 439 -18.10 -14.11 -4.88
N LYS A 440 -17.39 -14.64 -5.89
CA LYS A 440 -16.31 -15.62 -5.71
C LYS A 440 -15.03 -15.18 -6.40
N ASN A 441 -13.89 -15.29 -5.70
CA ASN A 441 -12.57 -15.21 -6.31
C ASN A 441 -12.30 -16.51 -7.08
N ILE A 442 -12.29 -16.43 -8.41
CA ILE A 442 -12.02 -17.56 -9.32
C ILE A 442 -10.51 -17.73 -9.51
N ILE A 443 -9.80 -16.63 -9.73
CA ILE A 443 -8.33 -16.60 -9.80
C ILE A 443 -7.86 -15.52 -8.83
N ALA A 444 -6.95 -15.87 -7.93
CA ALA A 444 -6.36 -14.96 -6.97
C ALA A 444 -4.83 -15.08 -7.01
N ASP A 445 -4.14 -13.96 -6.87
CA ASP A 445 -2.70 -13.95 -6.71
C ASP A 445 -2.34 -14.48 -5.30
N PRO A 446 -1.33 -15.36 -5.18
CA PRO A 446 -1.00 -15.98 -3.91
C PRO A 446 -0.39 -15.00 -2.90
N GLY A 447 0.04 -13.81 -3.30
CA GLY A 447 0.68 -12.82 -2.44
C GLY A 447 2.18 -13.07 -2.32
N SER A 448 2.79 -12.79 -1.16
CA SER A 448 4.26 -12.76 -1.04
C SER A 448 4.83 -13.61 0.10
N TYR A 449 3.97 -14.03 1.03
CA TYR A 449 4.30 -14.82 2.21
C TYR A 449 5.41 -14.27 3.11
N LEU A 450 6.68 -14.54 2.81
CA LEU A 450 7.82 -14.18 3.65
C LEU A 450 9.00 -13.69 2.81
N TYR A 451 9.86 -12.86 3.42
CA TYR A 451 11.07 -12.35 2.79
C TYR A 451 12.32 -13.17 3.15
N SER A 452 13.24 -12.57 3.89
CA SER A 452 14.55 -13.12 4.24
C SER A 452 14.51 -14.39 5.12
N PRO A 453 13.49 -14.69 5.94
CA PRO A 453 13.46 -15.93 6.70
C PRO A 453 13.34 -17.20 5.83
N LEU A 454 12.74 -17.09 4.64
CA LEU A 454 12.53 -18.21 3.73
C LEU A 454 12.73 -17.79 2.27
N VAL A 455 13.97 -17.45 1.92
CA VAL A 455 14.35 -16.96 0.58
C VAL A 455 13.83 -17.85 -0.56
N ASN A 456 13.92 -19.18 -0.42
CA ASN A 456 13.43 -20.10 -1.45
C ASN A 456 11.91 -20.00 -1.61
N ARG A 457 11.16 -19.95 -0.50
CA ARG A 457 9.70 -19.76 -0.55
C ARG A 457 9.35 -18.40 -1.14
N ARG A 458 10.06 -17.33 -0.79
CA ARG A 458 9.86 -16.01 -1.41
C ARG A 458 9.96 -16.08 -2.93
N ASN A 459 10.99 -16.75 -3.43
CA ASN A 459 11.20 -16.89 -4.87
C ASN A 459 10.13 -17.78 -5.53
N GLU A 460 9.59 -18.78 -4.84
CA GLU A 460 8.41 -19.50 -5.31
C GLU A 460 7.22 -18.54 -5.49
N TYR A 461 6.89 -17.70 -4.51
CA TYR A 461 5.80 -16.72 -4.65
C TYR A 461 6.06 -15.67 -5.74
N ARG A 462 7.32 -15.32 -6.00
CA ARG A 462 7.72 -14.38 -7.08
C ARG A 462 7.79 -15.01 -8.47
N SER A 463 7.71 -16.34 -8.55
CA SER A 463 7.88 -17.11 -9.78
C SER A 463 6.67 -16.98 -10.69
N VAL A 464 6.89 -16.97 -12.00
CA VAL A 464 5.79 -17.00 -12.98
C VAL A 464 4.84 -18.19 -12.75
N PHE A 465 5.36 -19.31 -12.23
CA PHE A 465 4.59 -20.54 -11.96
C PHE A 465 3.54 -20.39 -10.86
N SER A 466 3.64 -19.34 -10.05
CA SER A 466 2.69 -18.99 -9.00
C SER A 466 1.56 -18.07 -9.47
N HIS A 467 1.70 -17.49 -10.67
CA HIS A 467 0.76 -16.54 -11.24
C HIS A 467 0.01 -17.15 -12.42
N PHE A 468 -1.23 -16.71 -12.64
CA PHE A 468 -2.00 -17.10 -13.82
C PHE A 468 -1.50 -16.35 -15.05
N ALA A 469 -0.32 -16.69 -15.56
CA ALA A 469 0.39 -16.04 -16.68
C ALA A 469 0.80 -17.09 -17.74
N PRO A 470 1.22 -16.68 -18.95
CA PRO A 470 1.75 -17.62 -19.95
C PRO A 470 3.14 -18.11 -19.53
N HIS A 471 3.42 -19.42 -19.58
CA HIS A 471 4.75 -19.95 -19.24
C HIS A 471 5.43 -20.64 -20.43
N ILE A 472 6.76 -20.68 -20.37
CA ILE A 472 7.64 -21.20 -21.43
C ILE A 472 8.59 -22.25 -20.85
N MET A 473 8.39 -23.52 -21.18
CA MET A 473 9.31 -24.64 -20.91
C MET A 473 9.95 -24.61 -19.50
N SER A 474 9.15 -24.34 -18.47
CA SER A 474 9.64 -24.24 -17.08
C SER A 474 10.73 -23.16 -16.83
N LYS A 475 10.77 -22.10 -17.64
CA LYS A 475 11.67 -20.95 -17.47
C LYS A 475 10.98 -19.78 -16.80
N GLU A 476 11.77 -18.96 -16.11
CA GLU A 476 11.36 -17.65 -15.61
C GLU A 476 11.55 -16.56 -16.68
N PRO A 477 10.65 -15.56 -16.75
CA PRO A 477 10.82 -14.40 -17.63
C PRO A 477 11.84 -13.38 -17.08
N SER A 478 12.27 -13.50 -15.83
CA SER A 478 13.38 -12.73 -15.28
C SER A 478 14.13 -13.49 -14.19
N ASP A 479 15.41 -13.13 -14.03
CA ASP A 479 16.36 -13.83 -13.16
C ASP A 479 16.10 -13.56 -11.67
N LEU A 480 15.54 -14.58 -11.00
CA LEU A 480 15.28 -14.57 -9.55
C LEU A 480 16.55 -14.71 -8.70
N THR A 481 17.73 -14.97 -9.29
CA THR A 481 19.00 -15.12 -8.56
C THR A 481 19.71 -13.79 -8.30
N LYS A 482 19.26 -12.69 -8.91
CA LYS A 482 19.82 -11.34 -8.70
C LYS A 482 19.68 -10.81 -7.27
N GLY A 483 18.76 -11.38 -6.51
CA GLY A 483 18.49 -11.03 -5.13
C GLY A 483 17.00 -10.91 -4.84
N ILE A 484 16.65 -11.03 -3.57
CA ILE A 484 15.26 -11.07 -3.12
C ILE A 484 14.54 -9.70 -3.18
N PHE A 485 15.21 -8.64 -3.63
CA PHE A 485 14.64 -7.29 -3.82
C PHE A 485 15.15 -6.67 -5.13
N SER A 486 15.29 -7.47 -6.19
CA SER A 486 15.53 -6.98 -7.55
C SER A 486 14.93 -7.92 -8.59
N LEU A 487 14.48 -7.38 -9.72
CA LEU A 487 13.99 -8.14 -10.87
C LEU A 487 14.30 -7.37 -12.16
N ASN A 488 14.58 -8.09 -13.26
CA ASN A 488 14.77 -7.44 -14.55
C ASN A 488 13.43 -6.93 -15.08
N ASP A 489 13.49 -5.87 -15.87
CA ASP A 489 12.32 -5.42 -16.62
C ASP A 489 12.08 -6.35 -17.82
N PRO A 490 10.96 -7.08 -17.87
CA PRO A 490 10.62 -7.94 -18.99
C PRO A 490 10.08 -7.16 -20.20
N LYS A 491 10.03 -5.81 -20.14
CA LYS A 491 9.54 -4.91 -21.20
C LYS A 491 8.12 -5.25 -21.63
N ALA A 492 7.21 -5.24 -20.67
CA ALA A 492 5.80 -5.47 -20.93
C ALA A 492 5.17 -4.28 -21.65
N GLU A 493 4.26 -4.57 -22.58
CA GLU A 493 3.58 -3.58 -23.42
C GLU A 493 2.11 -3.97 -23.60
N VAL A 494 1.21 -3.00 -23.39
CA VAL A 494 -0.19 -3.12 -23.78
C VAL A 494 -0.36 -2.75 -25.25
N LEU A 495 -1.01 -3.64 -26.00
CA LEU A 495 -1.35 -3.48 -27.41
C LEU A 495 -2.81 -3.10 -27.61
N TYR A 496 -3.70 -3.52 -26.70
CA TYR A 496 -5.10 -3.10 -26.66
C TYR A 496 -5.64 -3.20 -25.24
N PHE A 497 -6.45 -2.23 -24.80
CA PHE A 497 -7.30 -2.37 -23.63
C PHE A 497 -8.59 -1.56 -23.77
N GLY A 498 -9.74 -2.23 -23.75
CA GLY A 498 -11.04 -1.58 -23.95
C GLY A 498 -12.19 -2.58 -23.95
N LYS A 499 -13.34 -2.20 -24.52
CA LYS A 499 -14.59 -2.99 -24.45
C LYS A 499 -14.49 -4.43 -24.95
N LYS A 500 -13.56 -4.74 -25.85
CA LYS A 500 -13.35 -6.10 -26.36
C LYS A 500 -12.49 -6.98 -25.43
N GLY A 501 -11.89 -6.38 -24.41
CA GLY A 501 -10.99 -7.01 -23.45
C GLY A 501 -9.58 -6.41 -23.50
N PHE A 502 -8.57 -7.26 -23.65
CA PHE A 502 -7.16 -6.90 -23.51
C PHE A 502 -6.26 -7.64 -24.50
N VAL A 503 -5.21 -6.97 -24.98
CA VAL A 503 -4.08 -7.61 -25.65
C VAL A 503 -2.79 -6.98 -25.12
N GLY A 504 -1.85 -7.81 -24.67
CA GLY A 504 -0.55 -7.35 -24.19
C GLY A 504 0.56 -8.36 -24.48
N CYS A 505 1.80 -7.93 -24.31
CA CYS A 505 2.96 -8.80 -24.45
C CYS A 505 4.10 -8.42 -23.51
N HIS A 506 5.11 -9.28 -23.39
CA HIS A 506 6.41 -8.97 -22.80
C HIS A 506 7.52 -9.76 -23.50
N GLU A 507 8.77 -9.34 -23.29
CA GLU A 507 9.98 -9.93 -23.90
C GLU A 507 10.89 -10.63 -22.87
N GLY A 508 10.36 -11.00 -21.71
CA GLY A 508 11.14 -11.59 -20.61
C GLY A 508 11.93 -12.85 -20.98
N TYR A 509 11.44 -13.63 -21.94
CA TYR A 509 12.09 -14.85 -22.43
C TYR A 509 13.11 -14.62 -23.55
N GLY A 510 13.39 -13.35 -23.88
CA GLY A 510 14.23 -12.95 -25.03
C GLY A 510 13.49 -12.93 -26.37
N PHE A 511 12.17 -13.16 -26.36
CA PHE A 511 11.24 -13.02 -27.49
C PHE A 511 9.86 -12.67 -26.96
N LYS A 512 8.95 -12.18 -27.82
CA LYS A 512 7.62 -11.76 -27.40
C LYS A 512 6.71 -12.95 -27.09
N VAL A 513 6.09 -12.88 -25.92
CA VAL A 513 4.94 -13.71 -25.51
C VAL A 513 3.75 -12.79 -25.40
N TYR A 514 2.61 -13.20 -25.96
CA TYR A 514 1.39 -12.39 -26.03
C TYR A 514 0.26 -13.08 -25.28
N ARG A 515 -0.63 -12.26 -24.71
CA ARG A 515 -1.92 -12.70 -24.17
C ARG A 515 -3.03 -11.83 -24.75
N ARG A 516 -4.08 -12.47 -25.24
CA ARG A 516 -5.37 -11.86 -25.55
C ARG A 516 -6.40 -12.36 -24.57
N ILE A 517 -7.19 -11.44 -24.01
CA ILE A 517 -8.35 -11.74 -23.17
C ILE A 517 -9.56 -11.13 -23.86
N THR A 518 -10.55 -11.96 -24.15
CA THR A 518 -11.85 -11.53 -24.67
C THR A 518 -12.91 -11.79 -23.60
N ILE A 519 -13.72 -10.77 -23.35
CA ILE A 519 -14.78 -10.81 -22.34
C ILE A 519 -16.12 -10.86 -23.08
N THR A 520 -16.95 -11.82 -22.71
CA THR A 520 -18.35 -11.91 -23.14
C THR A 520 -19.26 -11.86 -21.93
N ASP A 521 -20.58 -11.97 -22.14
CA ASP A 521 -21.53 -12.00 -21.03
C ASP A 521 -21.41 -13.24 -20.15
N PHE A 522 -20.86 -14.35 -20.67
CA PHE A 522 -20.83 -15.64 -19.97
C PHE A 522 -19.43 -16.26 -19.92
N ASP A 523 -18.44 -15.67 -20.57
CA ASP A 523 -17.13 -16.28 -20.71
C ASP A 523 -16.00 -15.24 -20.64
N ILE A 524 -14.85 -15.69 -20.12
CA ILE A 524 -13.55 -15.11 -20.46
C ILE A 524 -12.78 -16.12 -21.31
N ILE A 525 -12.38 -15.67 -22.49
CA ILE A 525 -11.54 -16.45 -23.40
C ILE A 525 -10.13 -15.86 -23.37
N ILE A 526 -9.17 -16.66 -22.94
CA ILE A 526 -7.76 -16.28 -22.82
C ILE A 526 -6.98 -17.04 -23.89
N SER A 527 -6.41 -16.33 -24.85
CA SER A 527 -5.52 -16.89 -25.88
C SER A 527 -4.08 -16.42 -25.64
N ASP A 528 -3.17 -17.35 -25.39
CA ASP A 528 -1.74 -17.08 -25.25
C ASP A 528 -0.97 -17.49 -26.51
N TYR A 529 0.03 -16.69 -26.90
CA TYR A 529 0.84 -16.91 -28.10
C TYR A 529 2.34 -16.72 -27.82
N SER A 530 3.18 -17.43 -28.56
CA SER A 530 4.63 -17.32 -28.48
C SER A 530 5.27 -17.26 -29.87
N GLN A 531 6.27 -16.39 -30.03
CA GLN A 531 7.05 -16.32 -31.27
C GLN A 531 7.81 -17.62 -31.60
N LYS A 532 7.99 -18.53 -30.64
CA LYS A 532 8.78 -19.77 -30.81
C LYS A 532 7.99 -21.07 -30.69
N ASN A 533 6.67 -21.03 -30.48
CA ASN A 533 5.83 -22.21 -30.23
C ASN A 533 6.33 -23.08 -29.06
N GLU A 534 6.66 -22.43 -27.94
CA GLU A 534 7.24 -23.05 -26.74
C GLU A 534 6.32 -22.89 -25.50
N LEU A 535 5.03 -22.58 -25.70
CA LEU A 535 4.10 -22.40 -24.59
C LEU A 535 3.75 -23.74 -23.94
N ASP A 536 3.70 -23.75 -22.62
CA ASP A 536 3.29 -24.90 -21.83
C ASP A 536 1.74 -24.98 -21.77
N LYS A 537 1.17 -26.19 -21.88
CA LYS A 537 -0.30 -26.41 -21.96
C LYS A 537 -1.01 -26.52 -20.61
N GLU A 538 -0.32 -27.00 -19.58
CA GLU A 538 -0.85 -27.11 -18.21
C GLU A 538 0.14 -26.42 -17.29
N VAL A 539 -0.27 -25.30 -16.67
CA VAL A 539 0.74 -24.36 -16.18
C VAL A 539 0.47 -23.70 -14.84
N TYR A 540 -0.75 -23.72 -14.33
CA TYR A 540 -0.99 -23.13 -13.02
C TYR A 540 -0.82 -24.16 -11.90
N THR A 541 0.20 -23.97 -11.06
CA THR A 541 0.33 -24.69 -9.79
C THR A 541 -0.13 -23.76 -8.67
N PRO A 542 -1.33 -23.97 -8.09
CA PRO A 542 -1.84 -23.09 -7.04
C PRO A 542 -0.90 -23.11 -5.84
N MET A 543 -0.29 -21.96 -5.56
CA MET A 543 0.38 -21.71 -4.29
C MET A 543 -0.67 -21.50 -3.19
N LEU A 544 -0.28 -21.76 -1.95
CA LEU A 544 -1.15 -21.44 -0.82
C LEU A 544 -1.29 -19.93 -0.72
N PHE A 545 -2.52 -19.47 -0.54
CA PHE A 545 -2.81 -18.04 -0.48
C PHE A 545 -2.25 -17.42 0.80
N SER A 546 -1.48 -16.35 0.63
CA SER A 546 -0.90 -15.56 1.72
C SER A 546 -1.54 -14.17 1.73
N PRO A 547 -2.55 -13.91 2.58
CA PRO A 547 -3.20 -12.59 2.65
C PRO A 547 -2.32 -11.50 3.27
N ALA A 548 -1.21 -11.89 3.92
CA ALA A 548 -0.39 -11.02 4.76
C ALA A 548 0.95 -11.68 5.11
N TYR A 549 1.87 -10.89 5.62
CA TYR A 549 3.23 -11.33 5.91
C TYR A 549 3.25 -12.43 6.97
N GLY A 550 3.83 -13.57 6.63
CA GLY A 550 3.94 -14.74 7.52
C GLY A 550 2.64 -15.51 7.74
N ILE A 551 1.58 -15.24 6.98
CA ILE A 551 0.29 -15.92 7.07
C ILE A 551 0.05 -16.75 5.82
N VAL A 552 -0.36 -18.00 6.00
CA VAL A 552 -0.67 -18.90 4.88
C VAL A 552 -2.00 -19.57 5.14
N GLN A 553 -2.93 -19.43 4.20
CA GLN A 553 -4.23 -20.10 4.26
C GLN A 553 -4.16 -21.52 3.72
N ASN A 554 -4.89 -22.43 4.35
CA ASN A 554 -5.13 -23.79 3.88
C ASN A 554 -6.25 -23.84 2.83
N ILE A 555 -6.34 -22.80 2.02
CA ILE A 555 -7.23 -22.72 0.86
C ILE A 555 -6.32 -22.83 -0.37
N LYS A 556 -6.47 -23.93 -1.10
CA LYS A 556 -6.06 -23.95 -2.51
C LYS A 556 -7.25 -23.41 -3.28
N PHE A 557 -7.08 -22.31 -4.00
CA PHE A 557 -8.14 -21.85 -4.91
C PHE A 557 -8.38 -22.96 -5.93
N ASP A 558 -9.60 -23.49 -5.89
CA ASP A 558 -9.98 -24.68 -6.63
C ASP A 558 -10.31 -24.29 -8.07
N LEU A 559 -9.35 -24.52 -8.97
CA LEU A 559 -9.47 -24.19 -10.39
C LEU A 559 -10.02 -25.35 -11.22
N HIS A 560 -10.61 -26.38 -10.60
CA HIS A 560 -11.15 -27.55 -11.31
C HIS A 560 -12.34 -27.27 -12.26
N HIS A 561 -12.69 -26.01 -12.53
CA HIS A 561 -13.76 -25.61 -13.46
C HIS A 561 -13.28 -25.22 -14.86
N PHE A 562 -11.99 -25.35 -15.21
CA PHE A 562 -11.57 -25.16 -16.60
C PHE A 562 -12.10 -26.32 -17.46
N GLN A 563 -13.14 -26.08 -18.25
CA GLN A 563 -13.57 -27.02 -19.28
C GLN A 563 -12.43 -27.16 -20.31
N LYS A 564 -12.02 -28.42 -20.53
CA LYS A 564 -11.03 -28.82 -21.53
C LYS A 564 -11.53 -28.65 -22.95
#